data_AF-A0A5D0STH9-F1
#
_entry.id   AF-A0A5D0STH9-F1
#
_cell.length_a   1.000
_cell.length_b   1.000
_cell.length_c   1.000
_cell.angle_alpha   90.00
_cell.angle_beta   90.00
_cell.angle_gamma   90.00
#
_symmetry.space_group_name_H-M   'P 1'
#
loop_
_entity.id
_entity.type
_entity.pdbx_description
1 polymer ?
#
loop_
_entity_poly.entity_id
_entity_poly.type
_entity_poly.pdbx_seq_one_letter_code
_entity_poly.pdbx_strand_id
1 'polypeptide(L)'
;MGLKAKRQLSPDEVFEIEKRFDGKKWTVINRSSAGALITKKSILPRKWIFRSLKKEEKFLVAFFGENKNNGITIKEFTDQERAEDELIAVLVEKSLDDEDGEFFSQLSDSKERFHSFSEVKYSKIVESNNDMLDCFKKLFETEKKLNEIGKEIGTEPVKIDSYVIQAFKHFYIPYRDIPETIKKRLSQIKLAGVEIDNFLRKHFERILKDNPVSSVKNSVNAVVQSLDKFLDYLKKTYPSMVIQPEPFRMAIAKFLKDELPENARVIDVIDEALNRNKLSNRALTIIHPVVFKEFLRELDMLLKETLKDNVWIVKKKKKVLMPKRNAGELYNYTAVLAKPQIDIENNAVIVNEKNEIKILSEGIRIQKILKGELIPYNNISMEEELVELSSIAFTPSSNKTPSGFRWKIHKEEEDNGQRRGKNFKVPVYELLHVEIFNKEELLLEALIEKADQDSRSRIHKLVGVMNKWMSIKDKIDGMLGNKTMKVETGKPALTGGPSAEDLYERVSPMINEVIKEKETSKSKEKKETKDEPVTKKKRQSDEDRIMEHFYGVIDNLSTEERNAVYEILSLEPGELHSLDNISIDKLQLMSLAAKLSFEQKPLIEIVNKEGYQIVWGRKFPEALHNRIKSELNG
;
A
#
# COMPACT_ATOMS: atom_id res chain seq x y z
N MET A 1 13.94 -44.25 -50.93
CA MET A 1 14.19 -43.45 -52.15
C MET A 1 13.49 -44.12 -53.32
N GLY A 2 12.24 -43.76 -53.57
CA GLY A 2 11.57 -44.00 -54.84
C GLY A 2 11.32 -42.63 -55.46
N LEU A 3 11.83 -42.39 -56.67
CA LEU A 3 11.47 -41.21 -57.46
C LEU A 3 9.95 -41.28 -57.68
N LYS A 4 9.17 -40.50 -56.92
CA LYS A 4 7.77 -40.22 -57.28
C LYS A 4 7.83 -39.63 -58.69
N ALA A 5 7.14 -40.26 -59.64
CA ALA A 5 7.17 -39.86 -61.03
C ALA A 5 6.81 -38.37 -61.14
N LYS A 6 7.71 -37.56 -61.73
CA LYS A 6 7.43 -36.16 -62.07
C LYS A 6 6.13 -36.12 -62.86
N ARG A 7 5.06 -35.66 -62.23
CA ARG A 7 3.74 -35.57 -62.85
C ARG A 7 3.85 -34.55 -63.97
N GLN A 8 3.80 -35.03 -65.22
CA GLN A 8 3.80 -34.16 -66.39
C GLN A 8 2.56 -33.25 -66.35
N LEU A 9 2.69 -32.02 -66.85
CA LEU A 9 1.54 -31.12 -67.07
C LEU A 9 0.42 -31.92 -67.75
N SER A 10 -0.82 -31.73 -67.33
CA SER A 10 -1.94 -32.40 -67.98
C SER A 10 -2.01 -31.97 -69.46
N PRO A 11 -2.55 -32.80 -70.37
CA PRO A 11 -2.71 -32.42 -71.77
C PRO A 11 -3.45 -31.08 -71.93
N ASP A 12 -4.43 -30.80 -71.07
CA ASP A 12 -5.20 -29.55 -71.07
C ASP A 12 -4.38 -28.35 -70.59
N GLU A 13 -3.52 -28.55 -69.57
CA GLU A 13 -2.58 -27.51 -69.09
C GLU A 13 -1.57 -27.15 -70.19
N VAL A 14 -0.99 -28.16 -70.84
CA VAL A 14 -0.06 -27.98 -71.97
C VAL A 14 -0.75 -27.25 -73.11
N PHE A 15 -1.96 -27.65 -73.47
CA PHE A 15 -2.73 -27.06 -74.56
C PHE A 15 -3.03 -25.56 -74.31
N GLU A 16 -3.47 -25.18 -73.10
CA GLU A 16 -3.73 -23.76 -72.79
C GLU A 16 -2.45 -22.91 -72.74
N ILE A 17 -1.34 -23.47 -72.26
CA ILE A 17 -0.03 -22.79 -72.28
C ILE A 17 0.48 -22.61 -73.73
N GLU A 18 0.37 -23.63 -74.57
CA GLU A 18 0.80 -23.59 -75.98
C GLU A 18 -0.08 -22.69 -76.84
N LYS A 19 -1.40 -22.72 -76.64
CA LYS A 19 -2.38 -21.89 -77.35
C LYS A 19 -2.18 -20.39 -77.10
N ARG A 20 -1.75 -20.00 -75.91
CA ARG A 20 -1.48 -18.59 -75.57
C ARG A 20 -0.07 -18.12 -75.97
N PHE A 21 0.86 -19.02 -76.27
CA PHE A 21 2.27 -18.68 -76.48
C PHE A 21 2.94 -19.49 -77.61
N ASP A 22 2.66 -19.14 -78.87
CA ASP A 22 3.46 -19.40 -80.10
C ASP A 22 4.17 -20.77 -80.21
N GLY A 23 3.58 -21.86 -79.71
CA GLY A 23 4.09 -23.24 -79.93
C GLY A 23 5.54 -23.52 -79.52
N LYS A 24 6.12 -22.75 -78.57
CA LYS A 24 7.51 -22.95 -78.11
C LYS A 24 7.59 -24.13 -77.13
N LYS A 25 8.66 -24.94 -77.21
CA LYS A 25 8.91 -26.05 -76.26
C LYS A 25 9.24 -25.50 -74.87
N TRP A 26 8.27 -25.49 -73.97
CA TRP A 26 8.40 -25.07 -72.58
C TRP A 26 8.71 -26.26 -71.66
N THR A 27 9.39 -26.01 -70.54
CA THR A 27 9.71 -27.01 -69.51
C THR A 27 9.37 -26.47 -68.14
N VAL A 28 8.64 -27.25 -67.34
CA VAL A 28 8.37 -26.95 -65.93
C VAL A 28 9.67 -27.08 -65.14
N ILE A 29 10.05 -25.99 -64.48
CA ILE A 29 11.21 -25.94 -63.58
C ILE A 29 10.79 -26.45 -62.21
N ASN A 30 9.69 -25.89 -61.69
CA ASN A 30 9.19 -26.13 -60.35
C ASN A 30 7.65 -26.03 -60.32
N ARG A 31 6.98 -26.69 -59.38
CA ARG A 31 5.50 -26.76 -59.30
C ARG A 31 5.06 -26.76 -57.84
N SER A 32 3.96 -26.07 -57.56
CA SER A 32 3.25 -26.05 -56.27
C SER A 32 1.74 -26.15 -56.49
N SER A 33 0.97 -26.25 -55.41
CA SER A 33 -0.49 -26.17 -55.45
C SER A 33 -1.02 -24.83 -55.96
N ALA A 34 -0.21 -23.77 -55.91
CA ALA A 34 -0.54 -22.44 -56.42
C ALA A 34 -0.30 -22.31 -57.94
N GLY A 35 0.63 -23.06 -58.51
CA GLY A 35 0.98 -22.91 -59.92
C GLY A 35 2.23 -23.66 -60.35
N ALA A 36 2.65 -23.41 -61.58
CA ALA A 36 3.89 -23.95 -62.14
C ALA A 36 4.81 -22.83 -62.62
N LEU A 37 6.10 -22.95 -62.28
CA LEU A 37 7.18 -22.15 -62.84
C LEU A 37 7.73 -22.85 -64.08
N ILE A 38 7.77 -22.13 -65.19
CA ILE A 38 8.04 -22.67 -66.52
C ILE A 38 9.13 -21.83 -67.18
N THR A 39 10.10 -22.48 -67.81
CA THR A 39 11.09 -21.81 -68.66
C THR A 39 11.07 -22.35 -70.08
N LYS A 40 11.59 -21.56 -71.01
CA LYS A 40 11.76 -21.97 -72.39
C LYS A 40 12.93 -22.93 -72.49
N LYS A 41 12.72 -24.09 -73.10
CA LYS A 41 13.80 -25.03 -73.38
C LYS A 41 14.82 -24.35 -74.29
N SER A 42 16.00 -24.01 -73.77
CA SER A 42 17.11 -23.57 -74.60
C SER A 42 17.58 -24.79 -75.40
N ILE A 43 17.24 -24.83 -76.69
CA ILE A 43 17.92 -25.73 -77.62
C ILE A 43 19.32 -25.12 -77.77
N LEU A 44 20.26 -25.51 -76.91
CA LEU A 44 21.67 -25.25 -77.15
C LEU A 44 22.05 -25.92 -78.47
N PRO A 45 22.43 -25.18 -79.52
CA PRO A 45 23.06 -25.80 -80.67
C PRO A 45 24.39 -26.37 -80.18
N ARG A 46 24.60 -27.68 -80.36
CA ARG A 46 25.93 -28.28 -80.20
C ARG A 46 26.85 -27.68 -81.27
N LYS A 47 27.47 -26.54 -80.96
CA LYS A 47 28.79 -26.01 -81.40
C LYS A 47 28.79 -24.46 -81.49
N TRP A 48 29.57 -23.87 -80.57
CA TRP A 48 30.50 -22.74 -80.74
C TRP A 48 30.03 -21.29 -81.04
N ILE A 49 30.64 -20.38 -80.26
CA ILE A 49 30.81 -18.91 -80.38
C ILE A 49 29.54 -18.04 -80.41
N PHE A 50 29.11 -17.54 -79.24
CA PHE A 50 28.83 -16.12 -78.97
C PHE A 50 28.64 -15.97 -77.45
N ARG A 51 29.68 -15.45 -76.77
CA ARG A 51 29.69 -15.23 -75.31
C ARG A 51 29.02 -13.91 -74.87
N SER A 52 28.35 -13.18 -75.76
CA SER A 52 27.85 -11.82 -75.49
C SER A 52 26.36 -11.59 -75.74
N LEU A 53 25.56 -12.63 -76.02
CA LEU A 53 24.10 -12.53 -76.03
C LEU A 53 23.56 -13.36 -74.86
N LYS A 54 23.63 -12.83 -73.63
CA LYS A 54 22.73 -13.26 -72.57
C LYS A 54 21.32 -12.91 -73.04
N LYS A 55 20.67 -13.81 -73.77
CA LYS A 55 19.21 -13.75 -73.92
C LYS A 55 18.69 -13.82 -72.50
N GLU A 56 18.02 -12.76 -72.05
CA GLU A 56 17.28 -12.78 -70.80
C GLU A 56 16.42 -14.05 -70.78
N GLU A 57 16.74 -14.96 -69.86
CA GLU A 57 15.91 -16.14 -69.66
C GLU A 57 14.55 -15.66 -69.18
N LYS A 58 13.51 -16.04 -69.93
CA LYS A 58 12.13 -15.66 -69.62
C LYS A 58 11.52 -16.79 -68.80
N PHE A 59 11.02 -16.43 -67.63
CA PHE A 59 10.30 -17.31 -66.72
C PHE A 59 8.81 -16.99 -66.81
N LEU A 60 7.99 -18.02 -66.93
CA LEU A 60 6.55 -17.91 -66.90
C LEU A 60 6.03 -18.55 -65.62
N VAL A 61 5.14 -17.85 -64.93
CA VAL A 61 4.40 -18.41 -63.79
C VAL A 61 2.96 -18.62 -64.22
N ALA A 62 2.54 -19.89 -64.23
CA ALA A 62 1.17 -20.30 -64.51
C ALA A 62 0.43 -20.53 -63.18
N PHE A 63 -0.43 -19.58 -62.79
CA PHE A 63 -1.25 -19.68 -61.59
C PHE A 63 -2.50 -20.51 -61.85
N PHE A 64 -2.75 -21.50 -61.01
CA PHE A 64 -3.96 -22.31 -61.04
C PHE A 64 -5.09 -21.55 -60.33
N GLY A 65 -6.30 -21.51 -60.90
CA GLY A 65 -7.49 -20.94 -60.24
C GLY A 65 -7.92 -21.74 -59.00
N GLU A 66 -8.89 -21.22 -58.24
CA GLU A 66 -9.48 -21.92 -57.07
C GLU A 66 -10.18 -23.23 -57.44
N ASN A 67 -10.67 -23.35 -58.68
CA ASN A 67 -11.19 -24.58 -59.27
C ASN A 67 -10.35 -24.93 -60.49
N LYS A 68 -10.06 -26.22 -60.70
CA LYS A 68 -9.33 -26.73 -61.89
C LYS A 68 -9.94 -26.30 -63.24
N ASN A 69 -11.18 -25.82 -63.23
CA ASN A 69 -11.92 -25.33 -64.40
C ASN A 69 -11.90 -23.80 -64.58
N ASN A 70 -11.44 -23.04 -63.58
CA ASN A 70 -11.24 -21.59 -63.71
C ASN A 70 -9.83 -21.36 -64.25
N GLY A 71 -9.77 -20.95 -65.52
CA GLY A 71 -8.57 -20.97 -66.36
C GLY A 71 -7.26 -20.45 -65.76
N ILE A 72 -6.17 -20.87 -66.38
CA ILE A 72 -4.80 -20.54 -65.97
C ILE A 72 -4.52 -19.05 -66.20
N THR A 73 -3.97 -18.37 -65.19
CA THR A 73 -3.43 -17.01 -65.35
C THR A 73 -1.92 -17.08 -65.49
N ILE A 74 -1.35 -16.45 -66.53
CA ILE A 74 0.10 -16.54 -66.81
C ILE A 74 0.72 -15.15 -66.67
N LYS A 75 1.79 -15.05 -65.89
CA LYS A 75 2.63 -13.85 -65.79
C LYS A 75 4.05 -14.16 -66.27
N GLU A 76 4.68 -13.18 -66.89
CA GLU A 76 6.04 -13.29 -67.42
C GLU A 76 7.01 -12.49 -66.54
N PHE A 77 8.18 -13.09 -66.28
CA PHE A 77 9.26 -12.55 -65.48
C PHE A 77 10.59 -12.73 -66.20
N THR A 78 11.52 -11.82 -65.96
CA THR A 78 12.90 -11.87 -66.48
C THR A 78 13.90 -12.39 -65.44
N ASP A 79 13.41 -12.69 -64.23
CA ASP A 79 14.18 -13.14 -63.08
C ASP A 79 13.44 -14.31 -62.42
N GLN A 80 14.18 -15.39 -62.13
CA GLN A 80 13.63 -16.60 -61.52
C GLN A 80 13.20 -16.34 -60.08
N GLU A 81 14.01 -15.62 -59.31
CA GLU A 81 13.72 -15.38 -57.89
C GLU A 81 12.42 -14.62 -57.72
N ARG A 82 12.23 -13.56 -58.53
CA ARG A 82 10.97 -12.80 -58.55
C ARG A 82 9.76 -13.64 -58.99
N ALA A 83 9.96 -14.59 -59.90
CA ALA A 83 8.91 -15.49 -60.34
C ALA A 83 8.51 -16.49 -59.23
N GLU A 84 9.50 -16.99 -58.49
CA GLU A 84 9.29 -17.83 -57.31
C GLU A 84 8.60 -17.07 -56.18
N ASP A 85 9.01 -15.83 -55.91
CA ASP A 85 8.42 -14.98 -54.85
C ASP A 85 6.93 -14.69 -55.12
N GLU A 86 6.57 -14.46 -56.38
CA GLU A 86 5.16 -14.29 -56.76
C GLU A 86 4.36 -15.60 -56.55
N LEU A 87 4.96 -16.76 -56.84
CA LEU A 87 4.32 -18.05 -56.59
C LEU A 87 4.13 -18.30 -55.10
N ILE A 88 5.14 -18.00 -54.28
CA ILE A 88 5.08 -18.08 -52.80
C ILE A 88 3.97 -17.16 -52.29
N ALA A 89 3.89 -15.92 -52.79
CA ALA A 89 2.86 -14.96 -52.38
C ALA A 89 1.43 -15.47 -52.64
N VAL A 90 1.18 -16.13 -53.78
CA VAL A 90 -0.12 -16.74 -54.06
C VAL A 90 -0.35 -18.01 -53.22
N LEU A 91 0.71 -18.78 -52.95
CA LEU A 91 0.64 -19.99 -52.15
C LEU A 91 0.27 -19.71 -50.67
N VAL A 92 0.55 -18.51 -50.17
CA VAL A 92 0.11 -18.07 -48.83
C VAL A 92 -1.42 -18.21 -48.68
N GLU A 93 -2.18 -17.89 -49.74
CA GLU A 93 -3.65 -17.93 -49.76
C GLU A 93 -4.24 -19.32 -49.89
N LYS A 94 -3.47 -20.29 -50.40
CA LYS A 94 -3.99 -21.60 -50.78
C LYS A 94 -3.83 -22.65 -49.69
N SER A 95 -4.66 -23.69 -49.76
CA SER A 95 -4.47 -24.90 -48.97
C SER A 95 -3.21 -25.64 -49.41
N LEU A 96 -2.33 -25.96 -48.46
CA LEU A 96 -1.11 -26.73 -48.75
C LEU A 96 -1.43 -28.18 -49.11
N ASP A 97 -0.68 -28.74 -50.06
CA ASP A 97 -0.72 -30.15 -50.46
C ASP A 97 0.69 -30.77 -50.59
N ASP A 98 0.74 -32.03 -51.02
CA ASP A 98 1.98 -32.81 -51.15
C ASP A 98 2.96 -32.24 -52.21
N GLU A 99 2.48 -31.45 -53.18
CA GLU A 99 3.34 -30.86 -54.24
C GLU A 99 4.17 -29.69 -53.68
N ASP A 100 3.70 -29.05 -52.60
CA ASP A 100 4.38 -27.89 -51.98
C ASP A 100 5.69 -28.28 -51.29
N GLY A 101 5.84 -29.52 -50.82
CA GLY A 101 7.10 -30.02 -50.25
C GLY A 101 8.23 -30.07 -51.28
N GLU A 102 7.93 -30.64 -52.45
CA GLU A 102 8.85 -30.66 -53.59
C GLU A 102 9.16 -29.24 -54.07
N PHE A 103 8.15 -28.36 -54.11
CA PHE A 103 8.32 -26.95 -54.47
C PHE A 103 9.42 -26.26 -53.67
N PHE A 104 9.30 -26.25 -52.34
CA PHE A 104 10.24 -25.57 -51.47
C PHE A 104 11.64 -26.20 -51.50
N SER A 105 11.74 -27.53 -51.70
CA SER A 105 13.03 -28.23 -51.78
C SER A 105 13.90 -27.80 -52.98
N GLN A 106 13.27 -27.24 -54.03
CA GLN A 106 13.91 -26.86 -55.28
C GLN A 106 14.24 -25.35 -55.38
N LEU A 107 13.85 -24.54 -54.39
CA LEU A 107 14.11 -23.09 -54.37
C LEU A 107 15.58 -22.77 -54.03
N SER A 108 16.06 -21.62 -54.50
CA SER A 108 17.24 -20.98 -53.90
C SER A 108 16.92 -20.56 -52.46
N ASP A 109 17.86 -20.72 -51.53
CA ASP A 109 17.68 -20.39 -50.11
C ASP A 109 16.41 -21.00 -49.47
N SER A 110 16.11 -22.24 -49.84
CA SER A 110 14.88 -22.98 -49.46
C SER A 110 14.51 -22.88 -47.99
N LYS A 111 15.50 -22.90 -47.09
CA LYS A 111 15.30 -22.79 -45.64
C LYS A 111 14.77 -21.43 -45.22
N GLU A 112 15.38 -20.35 -45.72
CA GLU A 112 15.00 -18.97 -45.39
C GLU A 112 13.62 -18.64 -46.00
N ARG A 113 13.42 -18.96 -47.28
CA ARG A 113 12.14 -18.76 -47.97
C ARG A 113 11.01 -19.54 -47.32
N PHE A 114 11.24 -20.78 -46.91
CA PHE A 114 10.25 -21.58 -46.17
C PHE A 114 9.94 -20.99 -44.79
N HIS A 115 10.95 -20.49 -44.09
CA HIS A 115 10.77 -19.82 -42.80
C HIS A 115 9.89 -18.57 -42.94
N SER A 116 10.25 -17.64 -43.84
CA SER A 116 9.47 -16.43 -44.13
C SER A 116 8.05 -16.75 -44.61
N PHE A 117 7.90 -17.76 -45.47
CA PHE A 117 6.59 -18.23 -45.90
C PHE A 117 5.70 -18.67 -44.73
N SER A 118 6.26 -19.44 -43.79
CA SER A 118 5.51 -19.87 -42.60
C SER A 118 5.08 -18.69 -41.72
N GLU A 119 5.92 -17.66 -41.56
CA GLU A 119 5.55 -16.42 -40.83
C GLU A 119 4.37 -15.70 -41.48
N VAL A 120 4.46 -15.45 -42.78
CA VAL A 120 3.42 -14.73 -43.52
C VAL A 120 2.12 -15.51 -43.51
N LYS A 121 2.18 -16.84 -43.65
CA LYS A 121 1.00 -17.69 -43.64
C LYS A 121 0.30 -17.72 -42.28
N TYR A 122 1.04 -17.83 -41.18
CA TYR A 122 0.44 -17.75 -39.85
C TYR A 122 -0.14 -16.36 -39.55
N SER A 123 0.58 -15.29 -39.88
CA SER A 123 0.11 -13.91 -39.73
C SER A 123 -1.22 -13.72 -40.44
N LYS A 124 -1.30 -14.18 -41.69
CA LYS A 124 -2.52 -14.06 -42.48
C LYS A 124 -3.68 -14.86 -41.90
N ILE A 125 -3.43 -16.05 -41.34
CA ILE A 125 -4.48 -16.79 -40.63
C ILE A 125 -4.99 -15.98 -39.44
N VAL A 126 -4.12 -15.35 -38.64
CA VAL A 126 -4.57 -14.53 -37.51
C VAL A 126 -5.37 -13.30 -37.99
N GLU A 127 -4.97 -12.65 -39.07
CA GLU A 127 -5.58 -11.42 -39.59
C GLU A 127 -6.90 -11.64 -40.35
N SER A 128 -7.05 -12.76 -41.05
CA SER A 128 -8.19 -13.03 -41.93
C SER A 128 -9.38 -13.73 -41.25
N ASN A 129 -9.20 -14.24 -40.04
CA ASN A 129 -10.25 -14.95 -39.32
C ASN A 129 -11.09 -14.00 -38.45
N ASN A 130 -12.37 -14.35 -38.26
CA ASN A 130 -13.31 -13.62 -37.42
C ASN A 130 -13.69 -14.38 -36.14
N ASP A 131 -13.30 -15.66 -36.02
CA ASP A 131 -13.61 -16.52 -34.87
C ASP A 131 -12.32 -17.19 -34.36
N MET A 132 -12.11 -17.15 -33.04
CA MET A 132 -10.87 -17.66 -32.43
C MET A 132 -10.73 -19.19 -32.59
N LEU A 133 -11.83 -19.94 -32.52
CA LEU A 133 -11.76 -21.40 -32.66
C LEU A 133 -11.41 -21.79 -34.09
N ASP A 134 -12.00 -21.11 -35.08
CA ASP A 134 -11.63 -21.31 -36.48
C ASP A 134 -10.17 -20.92 -36.74
N CYS A 135 -9.72 -19.80 -36.17
CA CYS A 135 -8.33 -19.38 -36.21
C CYS A 135 -7.39 -20.46 -35.64
N PHE A 136 -7.66 -20.99 -34.44
CA PHE A 136 -6.83 -22.05 -33.85
C PHE A 136 -6.85 -23.34 -34.66
N LYS A 137 -8.00 -23.74 -35.20
CA LYS A 137 -8.08 -24.93 -36.08
C LYS A 137 -7.18 -24.76 -37.30
N LYS A 138 -7.32 -23.64 -38.03
CA LYS A 138 -6.51 -23.34 -39.22
C LYS A 138 -5.03 -23.25 -38.90
N LEU A 139 -4.68 -22.60 -37.78
CA LEU A 139 -3.30 -22.51 -37.30
C LEU A 139 -2.70 -23.91 -37.06
N PHE A 140 -3.37 -24.77 -36.28
CA PHE A 140 -2.87 -26.11 -35.96
C PHE A 140 -2.85 -27.07 -37.15
N GLU A 141 -3.85 -26.99 -38.03
CA GLU A 141 -3.86 -27.75 -39.29
C GLU A 141 -2.71 -27.32 -40.22
N THR A 142 -2.48 -26.02 -40.34
CA THR A 142 -1.40 -25.47 -41.15
C THR A 142 -0.03 -25.82 -40.58
N GLU A 143 0.14 -25.76 -39.26
CA GLU A 143 1.36 -26.21 -38.58
C GLU A 143 1.66 -27.69 -38.84
N LYS A 144 0.66 -28.56 -38.84
CA LYS A 144 0.88 -29.97 -39.16
C LYS A 144 1.45 -30.13 -40.58
N LYS A 145 0.85 -29.45 -41.56
CA LYS A 145 1.30 -29.49 -42.97
C LYS A 145 2.69 -28.88 -43.16
N LEU A 146 2.96 -27.73 -42.52
CA LEU A 146 4.27 -27.10 -42.57
C LEU A 146 5.35 -27.96 -41.90
N ASN A 147 5.03 -28.67 -40.82
CA ASN A 147 5.97 -29.63 -40.23
C ASN A 147 6.27 -30.82 -41.15
N GLU A 148 5.30 -31.27 -41.93
CA GLU A 148 5.49 -32.33 -42.94
C GLU A 148 6.41 -31.84 -44.07
N ILE A 149 6.14 -30.66 -44.63
CA ILE A 149 6.99 -30.01 -45.64
C ILE A 149 8.41 -29.73 -45.10
N GLY A 150 8.52 -29.21 -43.88
CA GLY A 150 9.79 -28.89 -43.24
C GLY A 150 10.70 -30.10 -43.04
N LYS A 151 10.13 -31.30 -42.81
CA LYS A 151 10.89 -32.55 -42.76
C LYS A 151 11.52 -32.91 -44.10
N GLU A 152 10.86 -32.61 -45.22
CA GLU A 152 11.39 -32.86 -46.56
C GLU A 152 12.54 -31.88 -46.91
N ILE A 153 12.43 -30.63 -46.47
CA ILE A 153 13.44 -29.58 -46.69
C ILE A 153 14.61 -29.69 -45.69
N GLY A 154 14.41 -30.35 -44.55
CA GLY A 154 15.37 -30.41 -43.46
C GLY A 154 15.46 -29.10 -42.66
N THR A 155 14.32 -28.45 -42.44
CA THR A 155 14.18 -27.20 -41.65
C THR A 155 12.82 -27.15 -40.97
N GLU A 156 12.80 -26.73 -39.70
CA GLU A 156 11.54 -26.57 -38.97
C GLU A 156 10.84 -25.26 -39.37
N PRO A 157 9.50 -25.24 -39.47
CA PRO A 157 8.76 -23.99 -39.65
C PRO A 157 8.88 -23.09 -38.42
N VAL A 158 8.45 -21.84 -38.54
CA VAL A 158 8.35 -20.92 -37.40
C VAL A 158 7.46 -21.53 -36.32
N LYS A 159 7.84 -21.36 -35.06
CA LYS A 159 7.00 -21.79 -33.94
C LYS A 159 5.69 -21.02 -33.93
N ILE A 160 4.58 -21.75 -33.85
CA ILE A 160 3.25 -21.15 -33.91
C ILE A 160 2.85 -20.38 -32.64
N ASP A 161 3.57 -20.59 -31.52
CA ASP A 161 3.26 -20.09 -30.19
C ASP A 161 2.96 -18.58 -30.18
N SER A 162 3.78 -17.76 -30.84
CA SER A 162 3.58 -16.30 -30.92
C SER A 162 2.30 -15.93 -31.64
N TYR A 163 1.95 -16.63 -32.73
CA TYR A 163 0.72 -16.39 -33.50
C TYR A 163 -0.53 -16.85 -32.75
N VAL A 164 -0.42 -17.93 -31.97
CA VAL A 164 -1.49 -18.35 -31.05
C VAL A 164 -1.74 -17.26 -30.01
N ILE A 165 -0.70 -16.69 -29.42
CA ILE A 165 -0.81 -15.57 -28.46
C ILE A 165 -1.39 -14.32 -29.13
N GLN A 166 -0.96 -14.00 -30.35
CA GLN A 166 -1.51 -12.88 -31.12
C GLN A 166 -3.01 -13.04 -31.40
N ALA A 167 -3.51 -14.25 -31.63
CA ALA A 167 -4.95 -14.47 -31.82
C ALA A 167 -5.78 -13.97 -30.61
N PHE A 168 -5.27 -14.10 -29.37
CA PHE A 168 -5.95 -13.58 -28.18
C PHE A 168 -6.12 -12.05 -28.17
N LYS A 169 -5.34 -11.31 -28.96
CA LYS A 169 -5.48 -9.85 -29.09
C LYS A 169 -6.77 -9.45 -29.81
N HIS A 170 -7.22 -10.27 -30.74
CA HIS A 170 -8.25 -9.90 -31.71
C HIS A 170 -9.64 -10.47 -31.38
N PHE A 171 -9.70 -11.58 -30.66
CA PHE A 171 -10.96 -12.31 -30.51
C PHE A 171 -11.50 -12.33 -29.08
N TYR A 172 -12.82 -12.20 -29.01
CA TYR A 172 -13.59 -12.47 -27.80
C TYR A 172 -14.08 -13.92 -27.83
N ILE A 173 -13.97 -14.64 -26.70
CA ILE A 173 -14.67 -15.92 -26.53
C ILE A 173 -15.53 -15.78 -25.27
N PRO A 174 -16.87 -15.79 -25.41
CA PRO A 174 -17.74 -15.99 -24.25
C PRO A 174 -17.45 -17.36 -23.64
N TYR A 175 -18.02 -17.68 -22.47
CA TYR A 175 -17.97 -19.05 -21.93
C TYR A 175 -18.47 -20.05 -22.98
N ARG A 176 -17.53 -20.66 -23.71
CA ARG A 176 -17.78 -21.54 -24.84
C ARG A 176 -16.88 -22.75 -24.69
N ASP A 177 -17.45 -23.89 -25.00
CA ASP A 177 -16.70 -25.14 -25.02
C ASP A 177 -15.70 -25.13 -26.17
N ILE A 178 -14.44 -25.38 -25.81
CA ILE A 178 -13.36 -25.58 -26.77
C ILE A 178 -13.22 -27.09 -27.02
N PRO A 179 -13.16 -27.54 -28.28
CA PRO A 179 -12.88 -28.93 -28.60
C PRO A 179 -11.63 -29.45 -27.90
N GLU A 180 -11.69 -30.69 -27.39
CA GLU A 180 -10.59 -31.29 -26.62
C GLU A 180 -9.28 -31.37 -27.41
N THR A 181 -9.36 -31.52 -28.73
CA THR A 181 -8.21 -31.50 -29.64
C THR A 181 -7.45 -30.17 -29.58
N ILE A 182 -8.17 -29.04 -29.55
CA ILE A 182 -7.61 -27.70 -29.45
C ILE A 182 -7.06 -27.47 -28.04
N LYS A 183 -7.80 -27.85 -26.98
CA LYS A 183 -7.32 -27.74 -25.59
C LYS A 183 -6.00 -28.49 -25.38
N LYS A 184 -5.90 -29.72 -25.88
CA LYS A 184 -4.68 -30.53 -25.79
C LYS A 184 -3.50 -29.83 -26.46
N ARG A 185 -3.71 -29.25 -27.65
CA ARG A 185 -2.65 -28.47 -28.33
C ARG A 185 -2.29 -27.20 -27.57
N LEU A 186 -3.26 -26.42 -27.12
CA LEU A 186 -3.02 -25.21 -26.32
C LEU A 186 -2.26 -25.51 -25.02
N SER A 187 -2.51 -26.67 -24.39
CA SER A 187 -1.80 -27.06 -23.17
C SER A 187 -0.29 -27.24 -23.35
N GLN A 188 0.17 -27.41 -24.60
CA GLN A 188 1.60 -27.52 -24.95
C GLN A 188 2.25 -26.17 -25.22
N ILE A 189 1.46 -25.10 -25.33
CA ILE A 189 1.92 -23.74 -25.61
C ILE A 189 1.83 -22.92 -24.32
N LYS A 190 2.91 -22.24 -23.94
CA LYS A 190 2.90 -21.36 -22.77
C LYS A 190 2.17 -20.06 -23.10
N LEU A 191 0.93 -19.92 -22.63
CA LEU A 191 0.11 -18.72 -22.87
C LEU A 191 0.42 -17.68 -21.78
N ALA A 192 1.35 -16.77 -22.08
CA ALA A 192 1.75 -15.67 -21.22
C ALA A 192 2.17 -14.45 -22.05
N GLY A 193 2.14 -13.26 -21.45
CA GLY A 193 2.55 -12.01 -22.09
C GLY A 193 1.46 -10.94 -22.04
N VAL A 194 1.80 -9.76 -22.56
CA VAL A 194 0.95 -8.56 -22.49
C VAL A 194 -0.36 -8.75 -23.26
N GLU A 195 -0.35 -9.52 -24.35
CA GLU A 195 -1.53 -9.87 -25.12
C GLU A 195 -2.52 -10.71 -24.31
N ILE A 196 -2.01 -11.69 -23.54
CA ILE A 196 -2.82 -12.53 -22.66
C ILE A 196 -3.38 -11.71 -21.50
N ASP A 197 -2.56 -10.86 -20.89
CA ASP A 197 -2.99 -9.97 -19.80
C ASP A 197 -4.11 -9.02 -20.27
N ASN A 198 -3.96 -8.44 -21.46
CA ASN A 198 -4.99 -7.59 -22.07
C ASN A 198 -6.27 -8.36 -22.40
N PHE A 199 -6.15 -9.59 -22.88
CA PHE A 199 -7.28 -10.49 -23.11
C PHE A 199 -8.03 -10.76 -21.79
N LEU A 200 -7.32 -11.20 -20.74
CA LEU A 200 -7.90 -11.49 -19.44
C LEU A 200 -8.65 -10.29 -18.86
N ARG A 201 -8.02 -9.11 -18.92
CA ARG A 201 -8.64 -7.85 -18.45
C ARG A 201 -9.91 -7.53 -19.23
N LYS A 202 -9.84 -7.43 -20.56
CA LYS A 202 -10.98 -7.01 -21.40
C LYS A 202 -12.16 -7.98 -21.28
N HIS A 203 -11.88 -9.28 -21.21
CA HIS A 203 -12.93 -10.28 -21.07
C HIS A 203 -13.58 -10.22 -19.70
N PHE A 204 -12.79 -10.05 -18.64
CA PHE A 204 -13.38 -9.92 -17.32
C PHE A 204 -14.20 -8.62 -17.18
N GLU A 205 -13.72 -7.50 -17.72
CA GLU A 205 -14.50 -6.24 -17.79
C GLU A 205 -15.86 -6.46 -18.48
N ARG A 206 -15.91 -7.25 -19.56
CA ARG A 206 -17.15 -7.55 -20.27
C ARG A 206 -18.08 -8.46 -19.46
N ILE A 207 -17.56 -9.50 -18.83
CA ILE A 207 -18.34 -10.39 -17.95
C ILE A 207 -19.03 -9.60 -16.83
N LEU A 208 -18.34 -8.61 -16.26
CA LEU A 208 -18.91 -7.75 -15.23
C LEU A 208 -20.02 -6.84 -15.80
N LYS A 209 -19.87 -6.33 -17.02
CA LYS A 209 -20.85 -5.44 -17.69
C LYS A 209 -22.08 -6.15 -18.24
N ASP A 210 -21.99 -7.44 -18.55
CA ASP A 210 -23.11 -8.19 -19.13
C ASP A 210 -24.29 -8.35 -18.14
N ASN A 211 -24.09 -8.05 -16.85
CA ASN A 211 -25.15 -8.04 -15.84
C ASN A 211 -25.41 -6.61 -15.34
N PRO A 212 -26.54 -5.97 -15.71
CA PRO A 212 -26.86 -4.63 -15.22
C PRO A 212 -27.03 -4.65 -13.70
N VAL A 213 -26.28 -3.81 -13.00
CA VAL A 213 -26.26 -3.73 -11.55
C VAL A 213 -26.86 -2.41 -11.08
N SER A 214 -28.00 -2.49 -10.39
CA SER A 214 -28.76 -1.31 -9.91
C SER A 214 -28.33 -0.80 -8.52
N SER A 215 -27.33 -1.43 -7.89
CA SER A 215 -26.90 -1.08 -6.53
C SER A 215 -25.44 -1.43 -6.27
N VAL A 216 -24.85 -0.80 -5.25
CA VAL A 216 -23.52 -1.14 -4.72
C VAL A 216 -23.43 -2.63 -4.39
N LYS A 217 -24.47 -3.17 -3.77
CA LYS A 217 -24.57 -4.59 -3.40
C LYS A 217 -24.52 -5.51 -4.61
N ASN A 218 -25.26 -5.19 -5.66
CA ASN A 218 -25.29 -6.02 -6.86
C ASN A 218 -23.95 -5.96 -7.59
N SER A 219 -23.31 -4.78 -7.64
CA SER A 219 -21.99 -4.58 -8.25
C SER A 219 -20.89 -5.39 -7.56
N VAL A 220 -20.82 -5.32 -6.23
CA VAL A 220 -19.84 -6.09 -5.45
C VAL A 220 -20.09 -7.59 -5.57
N ASN A 221 -21.35 -8.03 -5.54
CA ASN A 221 -21.69 -9.44 -5.75
C ASN A 221 -21.33 -9.92 -7.16
N ALA A 222 -21.53 -9.11 -8.20
CA ALA A 222 -21.15 -9.45 -9.57
C ALA A 222 -19.65 -9.71 -9.69
N VAL A 223 -18.81 -8.88 -9.05
CA VAL A 223 -17.36 -9.08 -8.98
C VAL A 223 -17.01 -10.43 -8.34
N VAL A 224 -17.51 -10.65 -7.12
CA VAL A 224 -17.18 -11.84 -6.32
C VAL A 224 -17.67 -13.13 -7.00
N GLN A 225 -18.88 -13.15 -7.53
CA GLN A 225 -19.46 -14.32 -8.20
C GLN A 225 -18.81 -14.63 -9.54
N SER A 226 -18.43 -13.61 -10.30
CA SER A 226 -17.89 -13.78 -11.64
C SER A 226 -16.42 -14.17 -11.62
N LEU A 227 -15.64 -13.67 -10.65
CA LEU A 227 -14.20 -13.89 -10.61
C LEU A 227 -13.86 -15.37 -10.53
N ASP A 228 -14.43 -16.08 -9.54
CA ASP A 228 -14.09 -17.48 -9.31
C ASP A 228 -14.59 -18.39 -10.44
N LYS A 229 -15.80 -18.11 -10.96
CA LYS A 229 -16.35 -18.82 -12.14
C LYS A 229 -15.45 -18.64 -13.35
N PHE A 230 -14.92 -17.43 -13.56
CA PHE A 230 -14.06 -17.15 -14.69
C PHE A 230 -12.69 -17.78 -14.53
N LEU A 231 -12.09 -17.72 -13.34
CA LEU A 231 -10.83 -18.39 -13.05
C LEU A 231 -10.91 -19.91 -13.22
N ASP A 232 -12.02 -20.53 -12.80
CA ASP A 232 -12.26 -21.96 -12.99
C ASP A 232 -12.44 -22.32 -14.48
N TYR A 233 -13.18 -21.50 -15.23
CA TYR A 233 -13.29 -21.63 -16.68
C TYR A 233 -11.93 -21.54 -17.39
N LEU A 234 -11.11 -20.54 -17.05
CA LEU A 234 -9.77 -20.37 -17.61
C LEU A 234 -8.89 -21.57 -17.31
N LYS A 235 -8.92 -22.09 -16.06
CA LYS A 235 -8.15 -23.27 -15.67
C LYS A 235 -8.55 -24.52 -16.46
N LYS A 236 -9.86 -24.72 -16.71
CA LYS A 236 -10.39 -25.86 -17.47
C LYS A 236 -10.13 -25.74 -18.98
N THR A 237 -10.12 -24.51 -19.49
CA THR A 237 -10.09 -24.25 -20.94
C THR A 237 -8.66 -24.02 -21.44
N TYR A 238 -7.82 -23.37 -20.64
CA TYR A 238 -6.45 -23.00 -20.96
C TYR A 238 -5.48 -23.40 -19.83
N PRO A 239 -5.17 -24.69 -19.67
CA PRO A 239 -4.38 -25.17 -18.52
C PRO A 239 -2.96 -24.59 -18.44
N SER A 240 -2.37 -24.24 -19.58
CA SER A 240 -1.03 -23.65 -19.70
C SER A 240 -1.02 -22.11 -19.59
N MET A 241 -2.18 -21.49 -19.37
CA MET A 241 -2.29 -20.04 -19.26
C MET A 241 -1.78 -19.55 -17.92
N VAL A 242 -0.86 -18.58 -17.99
CA VAL A 242 -0.32 -17.90 -16.83
C VAL A 242 -1.29 -16.81 -16.42
N ILE A 243 -2.03 -17.05 -15.34
CA ILE A 243 -3.01 -16.10 -14.80
C ILE A 243 -2.29 -15.15 -13.84
N GLN A 244 -2.03 -13.93 -14.30
CA GLN A 244 -1.55 -12.85 -13.43
C GLN A 244 -2.71 -12.17 -12.69
N PRO A 245 -2.55 -11.73 -11.43
CA PRO A 245 -3.60 -11.04 -10.70
C PRO A 245 -3.97 -9.66 -11.25
N GLU A 246 -3.00 -8.95 -11.81
CA GLU A 246 -3.12 -7.52 -12.13
C GLU A 246 -4.19 -7.18 -13.18
N PRO A 247 -4.33 -7.93 -14.29
CA PRO A 247 -5.43 -7.75 -15.25
C PRO A 247 -6.82 -7.72 -14.61
N PHE A 248 -7.07 -8.61 -13.65
CA PHE A 248 -8.35 -8.70 -12.94
C PHE A 248 -8.51 -7.53 -11.98
N ARG A 249 -7.47 -7.14 -11.24
CA ARG A 249 -7.51 -5.98 -10.33
C ARG A 249 -7.86 -4.69 -11.08
N MET A 250 -7.23 -4.47 -12.24
CA MET A 250 -7.52 -3.33 -13.11
C MET A 250 -8.97 -3.35 -13.60
N ALA A 251 -9.46 -4.51 -14.03
CA ALA A 251 -10.84 -4.69 -14.50
C ALA A 251 -11.86 -4.40 -13.38
N ILE A 252 -11.63 -4.93 -12.18
CA ILE A 252 -12.51 -4.71 -11.02
C ILE A 252 -12.49 -3.22 -10.62
N ALA A 253 -11.31 -2.62 -10.49
CA ALA A 253 -11.20 -1.22 -10.09
C ALA A 253 -11.90 -0.28 -11.09
N LYS A 254 -11.76 -0.56 -12.39
CA LYS A 254 -12.47 0.19 -13.44
C LYS A 254 -13.99 -0.01 -13.34
N PHE A 255 -14.45 -1.26 -13.20
CA PHE A 255 -15.88 -1.56 -13.07
C PHE A 255 -16.51 -0.88 -11.86
N LEU A 256 -15.87 -0.97 -10.69
CA LEU A 256 -16.36 -0.31 -9.48
C LEU A 256 -16.38 1.22 -9.64
N LYS A 257 -15.40 1.81 -10.33
CA LYS A 257 -15.38 3.24 -10.62
C LYS A 257 -16.48 3.66 -11.60
N ASP A 258 -16.73 2.87 -12.64
CA ASP A 258 -17.72 3.17 -13.68
C ASP A 258 -19.16 3.02 -13.15
N GLU A 259 -19.43 2.01 -12.32
CA GLU A 259 -20.79 1.65 -11.87
C GLU A 259 -21.21 2.26 -10.53
N LEU A 260 -20.26 2.64 -9.68
CA LEU A 260 -20.56 3.13 -8.34
C LEU A 260 -20.42 4.65 -8.23
N PRO A 261 -21.34 5.33 -7.51
CA PRO A 261 -21.15 6.73 -7.18
C PRO A 261 -19.88 6.92 -6.33
N GLU A 262 -19.29 8.11 -6.37
CA GLU A 262 -18.03 8.42 -5.66
C GLU A 262 -18.10 8.12 -4.16
N ASN A 263 -19.26 8.31 -3.54
CA ASN A 263 -19.52 8.07 -2.12
C ASN A 263 -20.01 6.65 -1.79
N ALA A 264 -19.92 5.70 -2.72
CA ALA A 264 -20.35 4.33 -2.49
C ALA A 264 -19.50 3.65 -1.40
N ARG A 265 -20.19 3.05 -0.43
CA ARG A 265 -19.59 2.30 0.69
C ARG A 265 -19.41 0.83 0.32
N VAL A 266 -18.34 0.54 -0.42
CA VAL A 266 -18.00 -0.82 -0.84
C VAL A 266 -17.71 -1.71 0.36
N ILE A 267 -17.05 -1.18 1.40
CA ILE A 267 -16.67 -1.93 2.61
C ILE A 267 -17.88 -2.43 3.38
N ASP A 268 -18.99 -1.68 3.37
CA ASP A 268 -20.22 -2.05 4.04
C ASP A 268 -20.88 -3.31 3.45
N VAL A 269 -20.62 -3.61 2.17
CA VAL A 269 -21.32 -4.68 1.45
C VAL A 269 -20.42 -5.85 1.10
N ILE A 270 -19.11 -5.63 1.02
CA ILE A 270 -18.16 -6.67 0.64
C ILE A 270 -18.09 -7.80 1.65
N ASP A 271 -18.27 -7.51 2.94
CA ASP A 271 -18.32 -8.55 3.97
C ASP A 271 -19.47 -9.55 3.69
N GLU A 272 -20.67 -9.04 3.41
CA GLU A 272 -21.82 -9.89 3.07
C GLU A 272 -21.58 -10.70 1.77
N ALA A 273 -20.96 -10.08 0.77
CA ALA A 273 -20.62 -10.75 -0.49
C ALA A 273 -19.59 -11.88 -0.28
N LEU A 274 -18.57 -11.66 0.53
CA LEU A 274 -17.57 -12.68 0.89
C LEU A 274 -18.20 -13.83 1.68
N ASN A 275 -19.13 -13.56 2.61
CA ASN A 275 -19.80 -14.61 3.38
C ASN A 275 -20.68 -15.52 2.51
N ARG A 276 -21.34 -14.94 1.49
CA ARG A 276 -22.23 -15.70 0.59
C ARG A 276 -21.45 -16.54 -0.42
N ASN A 277 -20.22 -16.16 -0.77
CA ASN A 277 -19.46 -16.78 -1.84
C ASN A 277 -18.18 -17.41 -1.29
N LYS A 278 -18.08 -18.74 -1.34
CA LYS A 278 -16.86 -19.47 -0.97
C LYS A 278 -15.79 -19.26 -2.04
N LEU A 279 -15.01 -18.19 -1.90
CA LEU A 279 -13.96 -17.85 -2.85
C LEU A 279 -12.75 -18.78 -2.75
N SER A 280 -12.14 -19.08 -3.90
CA SER A 280 -10.85 -19.77 -3.96
C SER A 280 -9.70 -18.88 -3.49
N ASN A 281 -8.60 -19.49 -3.03
CA ASN A 281 -7.38 -18.75 -2.64
C ASN A 281 -6.87 -17.83 -3.77
N ARG A 282 -7.06 -18.22 -5.04
CA ARG A 282 -6.67 -17.39 -6.19
C ARG A 282 -7.55 -16.16 -6.35
N ALA A 283 -8.87 -16.28 -6.15
CA ALA A 283 -9.75 -15.13 -6.16
C ALA A 283 -9.48 -14.20 -4.98
N LEU A 284 -9.20 -14.74 -3.80
CA LEU A 284 -8.89 -13.96 -2.60
C LEU A 284 -7.63 -13.10 -2.76
N THR A 285 -6.56 -13.63 -3.38
CA THR A 285 -5.33 -12.84 -3.64
C THR A 285 -5.50 -11.74 -4.69
N ILE A 286 -6.49 -11.88 -5.58
CA ILE A 286 -6.88 -10.84 -6.53
C ILE A 286 -7.73 -9.77 -5.83
N ILE A 287 -8.75 -10.19 -5.07
CA ILE A 287 -9.73 -9.31 -4.44
C ILE A 287 -9.12 -8.50 -3.30
N HIS A 288 -8.31 -9.10 -2.43
CA HIS A 288 -7.83 -8.46 -1.20
C HIS A 288 -7.22 -7.06 -1.42
N PRO A 289 -6.27 -6.85 -2.37
CA PRO A 289 -5.72 -5.51 -2.63
C PRO A 289 -6.74 -4.51 -3.18
N VAL A 290 -7.74 -4.98 -3.94
CA VAL A 290 -8.81 -4.12 -4.45
C VAL A 290 -9.71 -3.66 -3.31
N VAL A 291 -10.09 -4.57 -2.40
CA VAL A 291 -10.88 -4.21 -1.21
C VAL A 291 -10.12 -3.25 -0.32
N PHE A 292 -8.82 -3.48 -0.11
CA PHE A 292 -8.01 -2.58 0.68
C PHE A 292 -7.96 -1.18 0.06
N LYS A 293 -7.85 -1.08 -1.27
CA LYS A 293 -7.90 0.21 -1.96
C LYS A 293 -9.24 0.93 -1.78
N GLU A 294 -10.36 0.21 -1.83
CA GLU A 294 -11.68 0.77 -1.55
C GLU A 294 -11.84 1.19 -0.08
N PHE A 295 -11.24 0.46 0.86
CA PHE A 295 -11.18 0.85 2.27
C PHE A 295 -10.45 2.18 2.44
N LEU A 296 -9.29 2.34 1.80
CA LEU A 296 -8.53 3.58 1.85
C LEU A 296 -9.30 4.76 1.25
N ARG A 297 -10.06 4.53 0.17
CA ARG A 297 -10.93 5.54 -0.44
C ARG A 297 -12.03 5.98 0.51
N GLU A 298 -12.73 5.02 1.13
CA GLU A 298 -13.79 5.31 2.10
C GLU A 298 -13.24 6.02 3.36
N LEU A 299 -12.07 5.59 3.83
CA LEU A 299 -11.36 6.23 4.94
C LEU A 299 -10.97 7.68 4.61
N ASP A 300 -10.42 7.95 3.42
CA ASP A 300 -10.04 9.30 2.98
C ASP A 300 -11.26 10.22 2.88
N MET A 301 -12.38 9.73 2.36
CA MET A 301 -13.64 10.47 2.32
C MET A 301 -14.13 10.83 3.73
N LEU A 302 -14.19 9.85 4.64
CA LEU A 302 -14.61 10.09 6.02
C LEU A 302 -13.65 11.01 6.77
N LEU A 303 -12.34 10.91 6.52
CA LEU A 303 -11.35 11.82 7.08
C LEU A 303 -11.62 13.24 6.58
N LYS A 304 -11.77 13.44 5.27
CA LYS A 304 -12.11 14.75 4.69
C LYS A 304 -13.38 15.33 5.28
N GLU A 305 -14.43 14.51 5.48
CA GLU A 305 -15.67 14.93 6.13
C GLU A 305 -15.48 15.31 7.60
N THR A 306 -14.68 14.54 8.35
CA THR A 306 -14.40 14.77 9.77
C THR A 306 -13.51 15.99 9.98
N LEU A 307 -12.58 16.24 9.05
CA LEU A 307 -11.64 17.37 9.10
C LEU A 307 -12.25 18.68 8.58
N LYS A 308 -13.49 18.67 8.08
CA LYS A 308 -14.25 19.91 7.87
C LYS A 308 -14.47 20.65 9.19
N ASP A 309 -14.55 19.90 10.28
CA ASP A 309 -14.44 20.46 11.62
C ASP A 309 -12.96 20.72 11.88
N ASN A 310 -12.62 21.87 12.47
CA ASN A 310 -11.21 22.21 12.72
C ASN A 310 -10.64 21.22 13.75
N VAL A 311 -10.06 20.11 13.27
CA VAL A 311 -9.39 19.09 14.06
C VAL A 311 -7.97 19.57 14.33
N TRP A 312 -7.58 19.67 15.59
CA TRP A 312 -6.29 20.17 16.02
C TRP A 312 -5.46 19.05 16.62
N ILE A 313 -4.35 18.71 15.97
CA ILE A 313 -3.42 17.71 16.50
C ILE A 313 -2.55 18.37 17.57
N VAL A 314 -2.66 17.89 18.80
CA VAL A 314 -1.84 18.36 19.93
C VAL A 314 -0.38 17.99 19.66
N LYS A 315 0.47 19.02 19.66
CA LYS A 315 1.92 18.92 19.46
C LYS A 315 2.67 18.91 20.77
N LYS A 316 2.12 19.56 21.81
CA LYS A 316 2.72 19.64 23.14
C LYS A 316 1.65 19.95 24.18
N LYS A 317 1.64 19.18 25.27
CA LYS A 317 0.82 19.38 26.46
C LYS A 317 1.77 19.80 27.59
N LYS A 318 1.63 21.03 28.10
CA LYS A 318 2.50 21.56 29.18
C LYS A 318 1.69 21.74 30.46
N LYS A 319 2.14 21.15 31.57
CA LYS A 319 1.51 21.38 32.87
C LYS A 319 1.64 22.85 33.29
N VAL A 320 0.54 23.41 33.77
CA VAL A 320 0.47 24.79 34.25
C VAL A 320 0.93 24.84 35.71
N LEU A 321 1.98 25.62 35.98
CA LEU A 321 2.57 25.75 37.32
C LEU A 321 1.65 26.44 38.34
N MET A 322 0.74 27.30 37.87
CA MET A 322 -0.19 28.04 38.72
C MET A 322 -1.61 28.02 38.13
N PRO A 323 -2.36 26.90 38.28
CA PRO A 323 -3.70 26.75 37.70
C PRO A 323 -4.65 27.88 38.09
N LYS A 324 -4.65 28.30 39.37
CA LYS A 324 -5.48 29.42 39.87
C LYS A 324 -5.26 30.74 39.12
N ARG A 325 -4.04 31.01 38.60
CA ARG A 325 -3.75 32.21 37.80
C ARG A 325 -4.09 32.06 36.32
N ASN A 326 -4.40 30.85 35.88
CA ASN A 326 -4.70 30.50 34.49
C ASN A 326 -6.09 29.89 34.41
N ALA A 327 -7.08 30.50 35.06
CA ALA A 327 -8.48 30.08 35.01
C ALA A 327 -8.77 28.63 35.46
N GLY A 328 -7.90 28.06 36.31
CA GLY A 328 -8.01 26.68 36.79
C GLY A 328 -7.38 25.65 35.87
N GLU A 329 -6.82 26.06 34.73
CA GLU A 329 -6.27 25.14 33.72
C GLU A 329 -5.06 24.37 34.27
N LEU A 330 -5.09 23.05 34.08
CA LEU A 330 -4.01 22.15 34.47
C LEU A 330 -2.95 22.03 33.38
N TYR A 331 -3.34 22.23 32.12
CA TYR A 331 -2.49 22.06 30.95
C TYR A 331 -2.70 23.17 29.92
N ASN A 332 -1.61 23.55 29.24
CA ASN A 332 -1.65 24.37 28.04
C ASN A 332 -1.34 23.49 26.83
N TYR A 333 -2.23 23.56 25.83
CA TYR A 333 -2.13 22.76 24.61
C TYR A 333 -1.54 23.62 23.49
N THR A 334 -0.47 23.13 22.88
CA THR A 334 0.01 23.64 21.58
C THR A 334 -0.43 22.66 20.53
N ALA A 335 -1.26 23.08 19.57
CA ALA A 335 -1.82 22.20 18.55
C ALA A 335 -1.70 22.82 17.15
N VAL A 336 -1.77 21.97 16.12
CA VAL A 336 -1.72 22.37 14.71
C VAL A 336 -2.93 21.80 14.00
N LEU A 337 -3.56 22.61 13.14
CA LEU A 337 -4.71 22.19 12.37
C LEU A 337 -4.36 21.00 11.47
N ALA A 338 -5.14 19.94 11.57
CA ALA A 338 -5.00 18.72 10.80
C ALA A 338 -5.42 19.00 9.35
N LYS A 339 -4.53 18.67 8.40
CA LYS A 339 -4.87 18.57 6.97
C LYS A 339 -4.42 17.23 6.37
N PRO A 340 -4.71 16.08 7.01
CA PRO A 340 -4.28 14.81 6.46
C PRO A 340 -5.05 14.52 5.17
N GLN A 341 -4.32 14.08 4.16
CA GLN A 341 -4.83 13.48 2.93
C GLN A 341 -4.19 12.10 2.83
N ILE A 342 -4.97 11.10 2.43
CA ILE A 342 -4.42 9.78 2.13
C ILE A 342 -3.97 9.79 0.69
N ASP A 343 -2.67 9.62 0.46
CA ASP A 343 -2.18 9.35 -0.89
C ASP A 343 -2.41 7.88 -1.25
N ILE A 344 -3.59 7.58 -1.79
CA ILE A 344 -4.00 6.22 -2.17
C ILE A 344 -3.10 5.67 -3.28
N GLU A 345 -2.56 6.53 -4.15
CA GLU A 345 -1.71 6.13 -5.27
C GLU A 345 -0.29 5.79 -4.82
N ASN A 346 0.26 6.51 -3.84
CA ASN A 346 1.60 6.27 -3.30
C ASN A 346 1.63 5.43 -2.01
N ASN A 347 0.81 4.38 -1.94
CA ASN A 347 0.75 3.42 -0.82
C ASN A 347 0.16 3.94 0.50
N ALA A 348 -0.91 4.73 0.41
CA ALA A 348 -1.70 5.18 1.56
C ALA A 348 -0.89 5.90 2.64
N VAL A 349 -0.05 6.84 2.19
CA VAL A 349 0.78 7.64 3.08
C VAL A 349 0.01 8.90 3.47
N ILE A 350 -0.09 9.14 4.78
CA ILE A 350 -0.49 10.42 5.36
C ILE A 350 0.79 11.14 5.74
N VAL A 351 1.09 12.22 5.02
CA VAL A 351 2.18 13.13 5.36
C VAL A 351 1.63 14.21 6.29
N ASN A 352 2.10 14.23 7.54
CA ASN A 352 1.91 15.38 8.41
C ASN A 352 3.28 15.99 8.77
N GLU A 353 3.31 17.26 9.17
CA GLU A 353 4.56 18.00 9.47
C GLU A 353 5.47 17.30 10.50
N LYS A 354 4.93 16.38 11.32
CA LYS A 354 5.68 15.64 12.35
C LYS A 354 5.92 14.17 12.06
N ASN A 355 5.11 13.48 11.24
CA ASN A 355 5.13 12.03 11.06
C ASN A 355 4.75 11.65 9.62
N GLU A 356 5.44 10.66 9.07
CA GLU A 356 4.97 9.89 7.93
C GLU A 356 4.23 8.67 8.48
N ILE A 357 2.91 8.64 8.28
CA ILE A 357 2.04 7.54 8.69
C ILE A 357 1.67 6.76 7.44
N LYS A 358 2.05 5.49 7.36
CA LYS A 358 1.70 4.61 6.26
C LYS A 358 0.59 3.66 6.70
N ILE A 359 -0.54 3.68 6.01
CA ILE A 359 -1.67 2.79 6.25
C ILE A 359 -1.45 1.54 5.40
N LEU A 360 -1.33 0.38 6.04
CA LEU A 360 -1.10 -0.91 5.39
C LEU A 360 -2.31 -1.83 5.64
N SER A 361 -2.41 -2.91 4.88
CA SER A 361 -3.47 -3.90 5.08
C SER A 361 -3.42 -4.49 6.48
N GLU A 362 -2.22 -4.68 7.02
CA GLU A 362 -1.98 -5.32 8.31
C GLU A 362 -2.07 -4.36 9.50
N GLY A 363 -1.96 -3.07 9.28
CA GLY A 363 -1.84 -2.09 10.35
C GLY A 363 -1.31 -0.74 9.90
N ILE A 364 -0.82 0.05 10.85
CA ILE A 364 -0.30 1.39 10.63
C ILE A 364 1.20 1.41 10.95
N ARG A 365 2.00 2.03 10.08
CA ARG A 365 3.43 2.25 10.34
C ARG A 365 3.70 3.73 10.56
N ILE A 366 4.32 4.09 11.67
CA ILE A 366 4.67 5.46 12.03
C ILE A 366 6.19 5.62 12.04
N GLN A 367 6.75 6.29 11.03
CA GLN A 367 8.20 6.30 10.83
C GLN A 367 8.97 7.03 11.95
N LYS A 368 8.47 8.20 12.41
CA LYS A 368 9.23 9.10 13.29
C LYS A 368 9.08 8.81 14.79
N ILE A 369 7.95 8.25 15.23
CA ILE A 369 7.71 7.95 16.67
C ILE A 369 8.19 6.54 17.02
N LEU A 370 7.86 5.55 16.20
CA LEU A 370 8.13 4.13 16.49
C LEU A 370 9.20 3.52 15.57
N LYS A 371 10.08 4.34 14.98
CA LYS A 371 11.14 3.89 14.06
C LYS A 371 10.64 3.00 12.91
N GLY A 372 9.37 3.16 12.50
CA GLY A 372 8.77 2.36 11.44
C GLY A 372 8.25 0.98 11.86
N GLU A 373 8.04 0.73 13.16
CA GLU A 373 7.33 -0.46 13.62
C GLU A 373 5.89 -0.50 13.08
N LEU A 374 5.42 -1.71 12.75
CA LEU A 374 4.04 -1.94 12.31
C LEU A 374 3.16 -2.11 13.55
N ILE A 375 2.19 -1.22 13.71
CA ILE A 375 1.14 -1.31 14.73
C ILE A 375 -0.06 -2.04 14.10
N PRO A 376 -0.39 -3.28 14.52
CA PRO A 376 -1.62 -3.93 14.09
C PRO A 376 -2.85 -3.12 14.50
N TYR A 377 -3.88 -3.07 13.65
CA TYR A 377 -5.10 -2.33 13.98
C TYR A 377 -5.75 -2.78 15.30
N ASN A 378 -5.63 -4.05 15.68
CA ASN A 378 -6.17 -4.58 16.94
C ASN A 378 -5.51 -4.00 18.20
N ASN A 379 -4.32 -3.38 18.05
CA ASN A 379 -3.67 -2.70 19.17
C ASN A 379 -4.10 -1.23 19.29
N ILE A 380 -4.86 -0.72 18.33
CA ILE A 380 -5.29 0.67 18.30
C ILE A 380 -6.57 0.81 19.10
N SER A 381 -6.55 1.65 20.12
CA SER A 381 -7.74 2.08 20.86
C SER A 381 -7.91 3.59 20.75
N MET A 382 -9.14 4.03 21.00
CA MET A 382 -9.51 5.44 20.97
C MET A 382 -10.33 5.75 22.21
N GLU A 383 -9.95 6.80 22.92
CA GLU A 383 -10.71 7.38 24.01
C GLU A 383 -11.22 8.76 23.60
N GLU A 384 -12.43 9.10 24.02
CA GLU A 384 -13.03 10.39 23.75
C GLU A 384 -13.68 10.97 25.02
N GLU A 385 -13.47 12.26 25.25
CA GLU A 385 -14.09 12.99 26.35
C GLU A 385 -14.46 14.42 25.92
N LEU A 386 -15.48 14.99 26.57
CA LEU A 386 -15.78 16.41 26.41
C LEU A 386 -14.92 17.21 27.36
N VAL A 387 -14.18 18.16 26.80
CA VAL A 387 -13.35 19.06 27.58
C VAL A 387 -13.76 20.50 27.34
N GLU A 388 -13.69 21.28 28.40
CA GLU A 388 -13.86 22.72 28.37
C GLU A 388 -12.49 23.39 28.52
N LEU A 389 -11.98 23.97 27.43
CA LEU A 389 -10.70 24.68 27.43
C LEU A 389 -10.94 26.18 27.29
N SER A 390 -10.34 26.97 28.19
CA SER A 390 -10.31 28.41 28.04
C SER A 390 -9.43 28.86 26.87
N SER A 391 -9.67 30.08 26.38
CA SER A 391 -8.80 30.77 25.41
C SER A 391 -7.32 30.84 25.81
N ILE A 392 -7.00 30.59 27.09
CA ILE A 392 -5.64 30.49 27.62
C ILE A 392 -5.04 29.10 27.35
N ALA A 393 -5.82 28.03 27.57
CA ALA A 393 -5.38 26.65 27.38
C ALA A 393 -5.34 26.25 25.91
N PHE A 394 -6.26 26.80 25.11
CA PHE A 394 -6.37 26.57 23.68
C PHE A 394 -7.11 27.73 23.00
N THR A 395 -6.54 28.29 21.95
CA THR A 395 -7.14 29.39 21.19
C THR A 395 -7.68 28.87 19.85
N PRO A 396 -9.00 28.90 19.60
CA PRO A 396 -9.56 28.48 18.32
C PRO A 396 -9.20 29.49 17.21
N SER A 397 -9.15 29.00 15.97
CA SER A 397 -8.85 29.86 14.80
C SER A 397 -10.06 30.61 14.26
N SER A 398 -11.27 30.19 14.65
CA SER A 398 -12.53 30.72 14.15
C SER A 398 -13.18 31.67 15.17
N ASN A 399 -14.02 32.60 14.70
CA ASN A 399 -14.87 33.46 15.54
C ASN A 399 -16.01 32.64 16.18
N LYS A 400 -15.66 31.57 16.90
CA LYS A 400 -16.61 30.73 17.61
C LYS A 400 -17.12 31.48 18.84
N THR A 401 -18.43 31.48 19.03
CA THR A 401 -19.04 31.97 20.26
C THR A 401 -18.62 31.05 21.41
N PRO A 402 -18.06 31.58 22.51
CA PRO A 402 -17.72 30.75 23.65
C PRO A 402 -18.94 30.08 24.25
N SER A 403 -18.79 28.84 24.73
CA SER A 403 -19.82 28.12 25.47
C SER A 403 -20.02 28.69 26.87
N GLY A 404 -18.99 29.34 27.41
CA GLY A 404 -19.04 29.98 28.72
C GLY A 404 -17.83 30.86 29.00
N PHE A 405 -17.70 31.27 30.27
CA PHE A 405 -16.57 32.08 30.74
C PHE A 405 -16.04 31.55 32.06
N ARG A 406 -14.71 31.55 32.21
CA ARG A 406 -14.02 31.25 33.48
C ARG A 406 -13.27 32.48 33.99
N TRP A 407 -13.03 32.52 35.30
CA TRP A 407 -12.29 33.61 35.94
C TRP A 407 -10.80 33.31 35.98
N LYS A 408 -9.98 34.21 35.40
CA LYS A 408 -8.53 34.21 35.49
C LYS A 408 -8.08 35.24 36.54
N ILE A 409 -7.13 34.86 37.39
CA ILE A 409 -6.48 35.78 38.34
C ILE A 409 -5.19 36.31 37.71
N HIS A 410 -5.18 37.59 37.34
CA HIS A 410 -3.97 38.30 36.97
C HIS A 410 -3.37 38.98 38.21
N LYS A 411 -2.05 38.87 38.40
CA LYS A 411 -1.36 39.71 39.38
C LYS A 411 -0.95 40.99 38.66
N GLU A 412 -1.49 42.12 39.09
CA GLU A 412 -0.93 43.44 38.78
C GLU A 412 -0.11 43.96 39.96
N GLU A 413 0.66 44.99 39.66
CA GLU A 413 1.84 45.52 40.33
C GLU A 413 1.75 45.74 41.85
N GLU A 414 2.93 45.83 42.46
CA GLU A 414 3.12 46.20 43.86
C GLU A 414 2.59 47.61 44.11
N ASP A 415 1.50 47.68 44.86
CA ASP A 415 1.12 48.90 45.54
C ASP A 415 1.18 48.63 47.05
N ASN A 416 2.11 49.31 47.73
CA ASN A 416 2.27 49.31 49.18
C ASN A 416 2.37 47.92 49.85
N GLY A 417 3.17 47.01 49.30
CA GLY A 417 3.52 45.73 49.94
C GLY A 417 2.40 44.69 50.01
N GLN A 418 1.22 44.96 49.43
CA GLN A 418 0.12 43.99 49.34
C GLN A 418 -0.16 43.63 47.89
N ARG A 419 0.14 42.38 47.52
CA ARG A 419 -0.21 41.81 46.20
C ARG A 419 -1.74 41.63 46.10
N ARG A 420 -2.42 42.46 45.31
CA ARG A 420 -3.86 42.28 44.99
C ARG A 420 -4.02 41.56 43.64
N GLY A 421 -4.89 40.56 43.59
CA GLY A 421 -5.23 39.87 42.34
C GLY A 421 -6.46 40.53 41.68
N LYS A 422 -6.38 40.85 40.39
CA LYS A 422 -7.55 41.26 39.60
C LYS A 422 -8.13 40.06 38.88
N ASN A 423 -9.46 39.90 38.94
CA ASN A 423 -10.19 38.83 38.27
C ASN A 423 -10.65 39.30 36.89
N PHE A 424 -10.36 38.52 35.85
CA PHE A 424 -10.80 38.78 34.48
C PHE A 424 -11.55 37.56 33.93
N LYS A 425 -12.59 37.77 33.13
CA LYS A 425 -13.30 36.69 32.45
C LYS A 425 -12.57 36.29 31.18
N VAL A 426 -12.34 35.00 30.99
CA VAL A 426 -11.81 34.45 29.75
C VAL A 426 -12.84 33.53 29.09
N PRO A 427 -13.01 33.62 27.76
CA PRO A 427 -13.84 32.70 26.99
C PRO A 427 -13.43 31.25 27.20
N VAL A 428 -14.42 30.34 27.24
CA VAL A 428 -14.25 28.89 27.29
C VAL A 428 -14.95 28.26 26.08
N TYR A 429 -14.32 27.22 25.55
CA TYR A 429 -14.80 26.47 24.40
C TYR A 429 -14.96 25.01 24.80
N GLU A 430 -16.14 24.46 24.52
CA GLU A 430 -16.36 23.02 24.50
C GLU A 430 -15.75 22.41 23.25
N LEU A 431 -14.92 21.39 23.47
CA LEU A 431 -14.17 20.65 22.48
C LEU A 431 -14.32 19.17 22.77
N LEU A 432 -14.32 18.37 21.71
CA LEU A 432 -14.17 16.93 21.84
C LEU A 432 -12.69 16.60 21.84
N HIS A 433 -12.22 16.03 22.93
CA HIS A 433 -10.85 15.56 23.09
C HIS A 433 -10.80 14.09 22.71
N VAL A 434 -9.88 13.74 21.81
CA VAL A 434 -9.72 12.39 21.29
C VAL A 434 -8.26 11.97 21.47
N GLU A 435 -8.06 10.85 22.16
CA GLU A 435 -6.75 10.24 22.37
C GLU A 435 -6.73 8.87 21.67
N ILE A 436 -5.70 8.61 20.87
CA ILE A 436 -5.49 7.35 20.15
C ILE A 436 -4.25 6.68 20.73
N PHE A 437 -4.38 5.43 21.12
CA PHE A 437 -3.31 4.67 21.77
C PHE A 437 -2.91 3.43 20.96
N ASN A 438 -1.68 2.99 21.13
CA ASN A 438 -1.19 1.65 20.83
C ASN A 438 -1.04 0.91 22.16
N LYS A 439 -2.02 0.08 22.52
CA LYS A 439 -2.17 -0.49 23.87
C LYS A 439 -2.24 0.62 24.92
N GLU A 440 -1.13 0.94 25.58
CA GLU A 440 -1.04 1.97 26.63
C GLU A 440 -0.23 3.20 26.17
N GLU A 441 0.40 3.15 24.99
CA GLU A 441 1.22 4.24 24.47
C GLU A 441 0.37 5.23 23.64
N LEU A 442 0.32 6.50 24.06
CA LEU A 442 -0.39 7.55 23.33
C LEU A 442 0.29 7.84 21.99
N LEU A 443 -0.41 7.56 20.88
CA LEU A 443 0.07 7.82 19.52
C LEU A 443 -0.30 9.21 19.02
N LEU A 444 -1.54 9.64 19.31
CA LEU A 444 -2.11 10.88 18.81
C LEU A 444 -3.10 11.45 19.82
N GLU A 445 -2.99 12.74 20.07
CA GLU A 445 -3.94 13.52 20.86
C GLU A 445 -4.51 14.63 19.97
N ALA A 446 -5.83 14.74 19.91
CA ALA A 446 -6.54 15.67 19.04
C ALA A 446 -7.67 16.39 19.75
N LEU A 447 -7.88 17.66 19.38
CA LEU A 447 -8.97 18.52 19.87
C LEU A 447 -9.85 18.92 18.69
N ILE A 448 -11.14 18.63 18.74
CA ILE A 448 -12.06 18.83 17.62
C ILE A 448 -13.02 19.97 17.95
N GLU A 449 -13.01 21.00 17.11
CA GLU A 449 -13.97 22.10 17.21
C GLU A 449 -15.36 21.61 16.80
N LYS A 450 -16.35 21.73 17.72
CA LYS A 450 -17.75 21.25 17.66
C LYS A 450 -17.90 19.88 18.33
N ALA A 451 -18.07 19.93 19.65
CA ALA A 451 -18.46 18.81 20.48
C ALA A 451 -19.94 18.36 20.26
N ASP A 452 -20.50 18.54 19.07
CA ASP A 452 -21.87 18.16 18.78
C ASP A 452 -22.01 16.65 18.49
N GLN A 453 -23.27 16.19 18.50
CA GLN A 453 -23.60 14.79 18.21
C GLN A 453 -23.17 14.38 16.79
N ASP A 454 -23.09 15.33 15.86
CA ASP A 454 -22.68 15.11 14.48
C ASP A 454 -21.18 14.78 14.37
N SER A 455 -20.32 15.51 15.10
CA SER A 455 -18.87 15.31 15.09
C SER A 455 -18.50 13.97 15.75
N ARG A 456 -19.17 13.62 16.85
CA ARG A 456 -19.08 12.27 17.44
C ARG A 456 -19.52 11.19 16.46
N SER A 457 -20.64 11.40 15.76
CA SER A 457 -21.13 10.45 14.75
C SER A 457 -20.10 10.23 13.63
N ARG A 458 -19.41 11.28 13.18
CA ARG A 458 -18.34 11.18 12.16
C ARG A 458 -17.13 10.37 12.66
N ILE A 459 -16.67 10.60 13.88
CA ILE A 459 -15.56 9.86 14.49
C ILE A 459 -15.92 8.39 14.69
N HIS A 460 -17.12 8.09 15.19
CA HIS A 460 -17.60 6.72 15.30
C HIS A 460 -17.73 6.03 13.93
N LYS A 461 -18.05 6.76 12.86
CA LYS A 461 -18.03 6.20 11.49
C LYS A 461 -16.61 5.81 11.06
N LEU A 462 -15.59 6.63 11.37
CA LEU A 462 -14.18 6.30 11.11
C LEU A 462 -13.78 5.00 11.81
N VAL A 463 -14.06 4.91 13.11
CA VAL A 463 -13.81 3.69 13.92
C VAL A 463 -14.59 2.50 13.35
N GLY A 464 -15.85 2.71 12.96
CA GLY A 464 -16.70 1.69 12.36
C GLY A 464 -16.10 1.11 11.07
N VAL A 465 -15.56 1.96 10.18
CA VAL A 465 -14.92 1.50 8.93
C VAL A 465 -13.61 0.76 9.21
N MET A 466 -12.80 1.20 10.17
CA MET A 466 -11.60 0.47 10.60
C MET A 466 -11.92 -0.92 11.16
N ASN A 467 -12.94 -1.01 12.02
CA ASN A 467 -13.39 -2.29 12.59
C ASN A 467 -13.96 -3.23 11.53
N LYS A 468 -14.69 -2.69 10.53
CA LYS A 468 -15.17 -3.48 9.39
C LYS A 468 -14.03 -4.01 8.55
N TRP A 469 -13.03 -3.18 8.24
CA TRP A 469 -11.82 -3.63 7.54
C TRP A 469 -11.15 -4.79 8.28
N MET A 470 -11.00 -4.68 9.60
CA MET A 470 -10.43 -5.76 10.40
C MET A 470 -11.24 -7.06 10.33
N SER A 471 -12.57 -6.97 10.42
CA SER A 471 -13.43 -8.15 10.24
C SER A 471 -13.26 -8.79 8.86
N ILE A 472 -13.22 -7.98 7.79
CA ILE A 472 -13.04 -8.46 6.42
C ILE A 472 -11.67 -9.11 6.24
N LYS A 473 -10.62 -8.46 6.73
CA LYS A 473 -9.25 -8.96 6.66
C LYS A 473 -9.12 -10.30 7.38
N ASP A 474 -9.57 -10.39 8.64
CA ASP A 474 -9.50 -11.62 9.42
C ASP A 474 -10.25 -12.77 8.73
N LYS A 475 -11.37 -12.48 8.06
CA LYS A 475 -12.09 -13.45 7.23
C LYS A 475 -11.27 -13.88 6.02
N ILE A 476 -10.70 -12.95 5.25
CA ILE A 476 -9.86 -13.27 4.09
C ILE A 476 -8.64 -14.10 4.52
N ASP A 477 -7.98 -13.72 5.60
CA ASP A 477 -6.83 -14.46 6.16
C ASP A 477 -7.24 -15.87 6.61
N GLY A 478 -8.38 -15.99 7.30
CA GLY A 478 -8.94 -17.29 7.69
C GLY A 478 -9.25 -18.17 6.48
N MET A 479 -9.82 -17.61 5.41
CA MET A 479 -10.08 -18.34 4.16
C MET A 479 -8.79 -18.75 3.43
N LEU A 480 -7.73 -17.94 3.51
CA LEU A 480 -6.40 -18.26 2.96
C LEU A 480 -5.64 -19.30 3.79
N GLY A 481 -6.15 -19.68 4.97
CA GLY A 481 -5.47 -20.58 5.90
C GLY A 481 -4.32 -19.93 6.68
N ASN A 482 -4.23 -18.60 6.64
CA ASN A 482 -3.32 -17.86 7.50
C ASN A 482 -3.83 -18.01 8.94
N LYS A 483 -2.95 -18.32 9.90
CA LYS A 483 -3.34 -18.36 11.31
C LYS A 483 -3.82 -16.97 11.72
N THR A 484 -5.14 -16.81 11.87
CA THR A 484 -5.72 -15.69 12.59
C THR A 484 -5.17 -15.71 14.00
N MET A 485 -4.48 -14.64 14.42
CA MET A 485 -4.22 -14.43 15.85
C MET A 485 -5.58 -14.43 16.55
N LYS A 486 -5.85 -15.45 17.37
CA LYS A 486 -7.06 -15.51 18.18
C LYS A 486 -7.06 -14.28 19.09
N VAL A 487 -8.09 -13.45 18.91
CA VAL A 487 -8.43 -12.38 19.84
C VAL A 487 -9.10 -13.02 21.06
N GLU A 488 -8.48 -12.87 22.23
CA GLU A 488 -9.25 -12.84 23.46
C GLU A 488 -10.12 -11.60 23.38
N THR A 489 -11.42 -11.80 23.20
CA THR A 489 -12.42 -10.75 23.33
C THR A 489 -12.56 -10.41 24.82
N GLY A 490 -11.54 -9.76 25.37
CA GLY A 490 -11.74 -8.89 26.51
C GLY A 490 -12.67 -7.79 26.01
N LYS A 491 -13.95 -7.82 26.42
CA LYS A 491 -14.76 -6.59 26.44
C LYS A 491 -13.85 -5.48 26.97
N PRO A 492 -13.81 -4.28 26.36
CA PRO A 492 -13.31 -3.15 27.10
C PRO A 492 -14.18 -3.10 28.35
N ALA A 493 -13.55 -3.33 29.50
CA ALA A 493 -14.20 -3.02 30.75
C ALA A 493 -14.63 -1.56 30.59
N LEU A 494 -15.93 -1.31 30.67
CA LEU A 494 -16.43 -0.03 31.13
C LEU A 494 -15.87 0.14 32.54
N THR A 495 -14.59 0.47 32.67
CA THR A 495 -14.08 1.15 33.84
C THR A 495 -14.60 2.55 33.70
N GLY A 496 -15.86 2.73 34.13
CA GLY A 496 -16.27 4.01 34.65
C GLY A 496 -15.25 4.38 35.71
N GLY A 497 -14.35 5.29 35.37
CA GLY A 497 -13.68 6.09 36.38
C GLY A 497 -14.77 6.73 37.23
N PRO A 498 -14.55 6.87 38.54
CA PRO A 498 -15.57 7.38 39.45
C PRO A 498 -16.12 8.70 38.91
N SER A 499 -17.45 8.84 38.91
CA SER A 499 -18.12 10.09 38.55
C SER A 499 -17.54 11.24 39.39
N ALA A 500 -17.57 12.47 38.87
CA ALA A 500 -17.25 13.65 39.67
C ALA A 500 -18.10 13.73 40.95
N GLU A 501 -19.27 13.07 40.97
CA GLU A 501 -20.13 12.90 42.15
C GLU A 501 -19.60 11.85 43.15
N ASP A 502 -18.95 10.77 42.69
CA ASP A 502 -18.33 9.75 43.55
C ASP A 502 -17.05 10.26 44.26
N LEU A 503 -16.32 11.17 43.60
CA LEU A 503 -15.18 11.87 44.20
C LEU A 503 -15.64 12.99 45.16
N TYR A 504 -16.83 13.56 44.96
CA TYR A 504 -17.41 14.54 45.89
C TYR A 504 -17.93 13.87 47.18
N GLU A 505 -18.57 12.71 47.08
CA GLU A 505 -19.06 11.96 48.26
C GLU A 505 -17.94 11.41 49.16
N ARG A 506 -16.76 11.05 48.59
CA ARG A 506 -15.60 10.61 49.39
C ARG A 506 -14.84 11.75 50.09
N VAL A 507 -14.95 13.00 49.62
CA VAL A 507 -14.29 14.16 50.21
C VAL A 507 -15.22 14.93 51.17
N SER A 508 -16.54 14.72 51.05
CA SER A 508 -17.55 15.41 51.86
C SER A 508 -17.50 15.15 53.39
N PRO A 509 -17.03 14.01 53.93
CA PRO A 509 -16.89 13.83 55.38
C PRO A 509 -15.69 14.58 55.98
N MET A 510 -14.58 14.71 55.25
CA MET A 510 -13.35 15.33 55.77
C MET A 510 -13.43 16.86 55.85
N ILE A 511 -14.31 17.49 55.06
CA ILE A 511 -14.54 18.94 55.13
C ILE A 511 -15.48 19.30 56.30
N ASN A 512 -16.38 18.39 56.70
CA ASN A 512 -17.32 18.62 57.81
C ASN A 512 -16.70 18.37 59.22
N GLU A 513 -15.59 17.62 59.33
CA GLU A 513 -14.84 17.52 60.59
C GLU A 513 -13.91 18.74 60.81
N VAL A 514 -13.30 19.29 59.75
CA VAL A 514 -12.42 20.47 59.87
C VAL A 514 -13.20 21.78 60.12
N ILE A 515 -14.49 21.83 59.74
CA ILE A 515 -15.36 22.99 60.01
C ILE A 515 -16.01 22.90 61.40
N LYS A 516 -16.18 21.71 62.01
CA LYS A 516 -16.68 21.57 63.38
C LYS A 516 -15.63 21.85 64.47
N GLU A 517 -14.34 21.77 64.19
CA GLU A 517 -13.29 22.12 65.17
C GLU A 517 -12.94 23.61 65.23
N LYS A 518 -13.41 24.44 64.28
CA LYS A 518 -13.06 25.88 64.21
C LYS A 518 -14.12 26.87 64.71
N GLU A 519 -15.32 26.41 65.09
CA GLU A 519 -16.39 27.30 65.59
C GLU A 519 -16.69 27.17 67.10
N THR A 520 -16.02 26.29 67.84
CA THR A 520 -16.23 26.11 69.29
C THR A 520 -15.08 26.62 70.15
N SER A 521 -14.60 27.86 69.95
CA SER A 521 -13.86 28.55 71.04
C SER A 521 -13.77 30.07 70.84
N LYS A 522 -14.88 30.78 71.09
CA LYS A 522 -14.83 32.17 71.54
C LYS A 522 -15.79 32.37 72.71
N SER A 523 -15.27 32.27 73.93
CA SER A 523 -15.60 33.20 75.03
C SER A 523 -14.79 32.95 76.30
N LYS A 524 -14.00 33.97 76.67
CA LYS A 524 -13.74 34.51 78.02
C LYS A 524 -13.39 33.55 79.18
N GLU A 525 -12.20 33.72 79.76
CA GLU A 525 -12.04 34.36 81.09
C GLU A 525 -10.56 34.65 81.46
N LYS A 526 -10.40 35.39 82.55
CA LYS A 526 -9.31 36.28 82.99
C LYS A 526 -8.24 35.62 83.89
N LYS A 527 -7.12 36.37 84.04
CA LYS A 527 -6.08 36.40 85.12
C LYS A 527 -5.01 35.28 85.01
N GLU A 528 -3.72 35.49 85.31
CA GLU A 528 -2.97 36.53 86.01
C GLU A 528 -1.48 36.37 85.62
N THR A 529 -0.72 37.46 85.67
CA THR A 529 0.74 37.57 85.45
C THR A 529 1.59 36.71 86.40
N LYS A 530 2.68 36.14 85.88
CA LYS A 530 3.97 36.01 86.59
C LYS A 530 5.15 35.83 85.63
N ASP A 531 6.20 36.56 85.91
CA ASP A 531 7.49 36.65 85.22
C ASP A 531 8.28 35.33 85.19
N GLU A 532 8.97 35.12 84.05
CA GLU A 532 10.31 34.55 83.79
C GLU A 532 10.93 33.42 84.67
N PRO A 533 11.77 32.51 84.12
CA PRO A 533 12.79 32.83 83.10
C PRO A 533 12.96 31.87 81.92
N VAL A 534 13.45 32.48 80.86
CA VAL A 534 14.10 31.91 79.68
C VAL A 534 15.10 30.81 80.06
N THR A 535 14.81 29.57 79.68
CA THR A 535 15.84 28.52 79.55
C THR A 535 16.07 28.20 78.08
N LYS A 536 17.32 28.44 77.67
CA LYS A 536 17.89 28.29 76.34
C LYS A 536 17.54 26.92 75.72
N LYS A 537 16.62 26.88 74.75
CA LYS A 537 16.63 25.83 73.72
C LYS A 537 17.76 26.14 72.74
N LYS A 538 18.75 25.24 72.71
CA LYS A 538 19.86 25.19 71.75
C LYS A 538 19.36 25.59 70.36
N ARG A 539 19.96 26.63 69.78
CA ARG A 539 19.89 26.87 68.34
C ARG A 539 20.38 25.60 67.67
N GLN A 540 19.49 24.93 66.93
CA GLN A 540 19.87 23.88 65.99
C GLN A 540 20.92 24.50 65.06
N SER A 541 22.11 23.91 64.98
CA SER A 541 23.18 24.44 64.14
C SER A 541 22.65 24.54 62.70
N ASP A 542 22.96 25.60 61.97
CA ASP A 542 22.53 25.72 60.57
C ASP A 542 23.00 24.50 59.73
N GLU A 543 24.07 23.82 60.16
CA GLU A 543 24.54 22.55 59.60
C GLU A 543 23.55 21.40 59.78
N ASP A 544 22.88 21.30 60.95
CA ASP A 544 21.89 20.24 61.21
C ASP A 544 20.67 20.40 60.29
N ARG A 545 20.27 21.66 60.02
CA ARG A 545 19.16 21.98 59.10
C ARG A 545 19.51 21.66 57.65
N ILE A 546 20.76 21.87 57.25
CA ILE A 546 21.25 21.54 55.91
C ILE A 546 21.33 20.02 55.73
N MET A 547 21.83 19.29 56.73
CA MET A 547 21.91 17.82 56.71
C MET A 547 20.51 17.18 56.63
N GLU A 548 19.58 17.61 57.50
CA GLU A 548 18.21 17.10 57.52
C GLU A 548 17.50 17.32 56.16
N HIS A 549 17.75 18.46 55.50
CA HIS A 549 17.23 18.73 54.16
C HIS A 549 17.82 17.78 53.10
N PHE A 550 19.15 17.62 53.04
CA PHE A 550 19.76 16.79 52.01
C PHE A 550 19.44 15.31 52.18
N TYR A 551 19.53 14.76 53.39
CA TYR A 551 19.16 13.36 53.64
C TYR A 551 17.65 13.12 53.44
N GLY A 552 16.80 14.08 53.84
CA GLY A 552 15.37 14.02 53.55
C GLY A 552 15.05 14.02 52.04
N VAL A 553 15.84 14.71 51.21
CA VAL A 553 15.71 14.63 49.75
C VAL A 553 16.25 13.31 49.22
N ILE A 554 17.43 12.86 49.68
CA ILE A 554 18.08 11.61 49.25
C ILE A 554 17.23 10.38 49.55
N ASP A 555 16.58 10.34 50.72
CA ASP A 555 15.70 9.24 51.14
C ASP A 555 14.43 9.11 50.27
N ASN A 556 14.03 10.20 49.61
CA ASN A 556 12.89 10.24 48.70
C ASN A 556 13.27 10.02 47.23
N LEU A 557 14.57 9.80 46.92
CA LEU A 557 15.04 9.46 45.57
C LEU A 557 14.83 7.96 45.28
N SER A 558 14.73 7.62 43.98
CA SER A 558 14.73 6.23 43.54
C SER A 558 16.04 5.52 43.89
N THR A 559 16.07 4.19 43.91
CA THR A 559 17.28 3.41 44.24
C THR A 559 18.45 3.75 43.31
N GLU A 560 18.19 3.96 42.02
CA GLU A 560 19.19 4.33 41.03
C GLU A 560 19.72 5.75 41.23
N GLU A 561 18.81 6.72 41.45
CA GLU A 561 19.19 8.12 41.73
C GLU A 561 20.01 8.22 43.04
N ARG A 562 19.62 7.46 44.07
CA ARG A 562 20.31 7.43 45.37
C ARG A 562 21.72 6.86 45.27
N ASN A 563 21.90 5.77 44.52
CA ASN A 563 23.23 5.17 44.30
C ASN A 563 24.15 6.15 43.56
N ALA A 564 23.64 6.86 42.55
CA ALA A 564 24.42 7.88 41.84
C ALA A 564 24.78 9.07 42.75
N VAL A 565 23.89 9.49 43.66
CA VAL A 565 24.22 10.53 44.65
C VAL A 565 25.34 10.06 45.58
N TYR A 566 25.27 8.84 46.09
CA TYR A 566 26.33 8.31 46.96
C TYR A 566 27.66 8.11 46.23
N GLU A 567 27.64 7.67 44.98
CA GLU A 567 28.81 7.63 44.11
C GLU A 567 29.45 9.03 43.98
N ILE A 568 28.64 10.07 43.76
CA ILE A 568 29.12 11.45 43.65
C ILE A 568 29.65 11.99 44.99
N LEU A 569 28.95 11.75 46.10
CA LEU A 569 29.34 12.23 47.43
C LEU A 569 30.57 11.47 47.98
N SER A 570 30.93 10.32 47.40
CA SER A 570 32.16 9.60 47.73
C SER A 570 33.43 10.27 47.15
N LEU A 571 33.28 11.15 46.15
CA LEU A 571 34.38 11.89 45.53
C LEU A 571 34.89 13.04 46.42
N GLU A 572 36.07 13.57 46.11
CA GLU A 572 36.61 14.72 46.84
C GLU A 572 35.73 15.98 46.66
N PRO A 573 35.24 16.60 47.75
CA PRO A 573 34.36 17.76 47.70
C PRO A 573 35.13 19.00 47.22
N GLY A 574 34.47 19.86 46.46
CA GLY A 574 35.07 21.08 45.92
C GLY A 574 36.01 20.88 44.72
N GLU A 575 36.41 19.64 44.41
CA GLU A 575 37.20 19.29 43.22
C GLU A 575 36.33 18.93 42.01
N LEU A 576 36.87 19.12 40.81
CA LEU A 576 36.21 18.80 39.55
C LEU A 576 36.52 17.36 39.14
N HIS A 577 35.47 16.55 38.95
CA HIS A 577 35.56 15.15 38.53
C HIS A 577 34.92 14.96 37.16
N SER A 578 35.50 14.09 36.31
CA SER A 578 34.91 13.77 35.00
C SER A 578 33.62 12.97 35.15
N LEU A 579 32.61 13.28 34.34
CA LEU A 579 31.36 12.53 34.29
C LEU A 579 31.47 11.13 33.70
N ASP A 580 32.55 10.87 32.96
CA ASP A 580 32.79 9.55 32.34
C ASP A 580 32.99 8.43 33.38
N ASN A 581 33.29 8.79 34.63
CA ASN A 581 33.57 7.86 35.72
C ASN A 581 32.35 7.59 36.62
N ILE A 582 31.14 8.07 36.26
CA ILE A 582 29.95 8.03 37.11
C ILE A 582 28.80 7.38 36.35
N SER A 583 28.08 6.48 37.00
CA SER A 583 27.11 5.58 36.38
C SER A 583 25.75 6.21 35.99
N ILE A 584 25.68 7.55 35.79
CA ILE A 584 24.43 8.29 35.55
C ILE A 584 24.43 9.10 34.25
N ASP A 585 23.31 9.09 33.52
CA ASP A 585 23.15 9.93 32.32
C ASP A 585 23.08 11.42 32.68
N LYS A 586 23.56 12.25 31.77
CA LYS A 586 23.64 13.70 31.92
C LYS A 586 22.30 14.38 32.19
N LEU A 587 21.19 13.93 31.57
CA LEU A 587 19.87 14.51 31.82
C LEU A 587 19.35 14.14 33.20
N GLN A 588 19.63 12.91 33.65
CA GLN A 588 19.29 12.46 35.01
C GLN A 588 20.08 13.25 36.05
N LEU A 589 21.36 13.50 35.82
CA LEU A 589 22.19 14.31 36.72
C LEU A 589 21.72 15.78 36.81
N MET A 590 21.29 16.40 35.70
CA MET A 590 20.73 17.76 35.72
C MET A 590 19.44 17.83 36.54
N SER A 591 18.60 16.80 36.44
CA SER A 591 17.39 16.65 37.27
C SER A 591 17.75 16.46 38.75
N LEU A 592 18.76 15.64 39.03
CA LEU A 592 19.26 15.33 40.38
C LEU A 592 19.84 16.56 41.08
N ALA A 593 20.71 17.32 40.40
CA ALA A 593 21.32 18.54 40.91
C ALA A 593 20.28 19.61 41.27
N ALA A 594 19.19 19.71 40.50
CA ALA A 594 18.09 20.62 40.78
C ALA A 594 17.29 20.22 42.03
N LYS A 595 17.17 18.91 42.31
CA LYS A 595 16.52 18.39 43.53
C LYS A 595 17.39 18.59 44.77
N LEU A 596 18.71 18.42 44.64
CA LEU A 596 19.69 18.54 45.72
C LEU A 596 20.18 19.99 45.87
N SER A 597 19.27 20.90 46.19
CA SER A 597 19.58 22.31 46.43
C SER A 597 19.00 22.79 47.76
N PHE A 598 19.79 23.50 48.56
CA PHE A 598 19.35 24.16 49.80
C PHE A 598 19.52 25.68 49.67
N GLU A 599 18.45 26.44 49.88
CA GLU A 599 18.46 27.91 49.72
C GLU A 599 19.08 28.39 48.39
N GLN A 600 18.74 27.73 47.28
CA GLN A 600 19.27 27.98 45.93
C GLN A 600 20.77 27.69 45.75
N LYS A 601 21.43 27.07 46.74
CA LYS A 601 22.78 26.53 46.63
C LYS A 601 22.71 25.03 46.31
N PRO A 602 23.11 24.60 45.11
CA PRO A 602 23.14 23.18 44.77
C PRO A 602 24.24 22.46 45.53
N LEU A 603 23.96 21.24 46.00
CA LEU A 603 24.95 20.34 46.58
C LEU A 603 25.88 19.79 45.49
N ILE A 604 25.37 19.56 44.29
CA ILE A 604 26.11 19.05 43.12
C ILE A 604 25.98 20.06 41.99
N GLU A 605 27.10 20.51 41.43
CA GLU A 605 27.18 21.43 40.30
C GLU A 605 27.79 20.73 39.09
N ILE A 606 27.23 21.03 37.90
CA ILE A 606 27.77 20.56 36.61
C ILE A 606 28.51 21.73 35.97
N VAL A 607 29.80 21.55 35.69
CA VAL A 607 30.67 22.56 35.08
C VAL A 607 31.03 22.14 33.66
N ASN A 608 30.88 23.07 32.71
CA ASN A 608 31.18 22.85 31.30
C ASN A 608 32.25 23.84 30.86
N LYS A 609 33.53 23.51 31.09
CA LYS A 609 34.66 24.33 30.64
C LYS A 609 35.59 23.59 29.67
N GLU A 610 35.78 22.28 29.83
CA GLU A 610 36.61 21.44 28.94
C GLU A 610 36.01 20.01 28.78
N GLY A 611 34.69 19.90 28.85
CA GLY A 611 33.95 18.65 29.02
C GLY A 611 32.92 18.80 30.15
N TYR A 612 31.99 17.85 30.28
CA TYR A 612 31.06 17.84 31.40
C TYR A 612 31.78 17.28 32.63
N GLN A 613 32.01 18.15 33.62
CA GLN A 613 32.57 17.79 34.91
C GLN A 613 31.55 18.05 36.01
N ILE A 614 31.71 17.37 37.14
CA ILE A 614 30.92 17.63 38.34
C ILE A 614 31.80 18.09 39.47
N VAL A 615 31.22 18.89 40.36
CA VAL A 615 31.79 19.25 41.65
C VAL A 615 30.67 19.26 42.68
N TRP A 616 30.90 18.69 43.85
CA TRP A 616 29.92 18.74 44.94
C TRP A 616 30.45 19.51 46.14
N GLY A 617 29.54 20.05 46.96
CA GLY A 617 29.86 20.75 48.21
C GLY A 617 30.46 22.15 48.05
N ARG A 618 30.81 22.63 46.85
CA ARG A 618 31.57 23.88 46.62
C ARG A 618 31.04 25.13 47.33
N LYS A 619 29.72 25.25 47.51
CA LYS A 619 29.06 26.40 48.15
C LYS A 619 28.75 26.21 49.63
N PHE A 620 29.25 25.12 50.22
CA PHE A 620 29.03 24.72 51.60
C PHE A 620 30.36 24.66 52.38
N PRO A 621 30.33 24.88 53.71
CA PRO A 621 31.55 24.87 54.53
C PRO A 621 32.17 23.47 54.65
N GLU A 622 33.49 23.42 54.83
CA GLU A 622 34.29 22.18 54.96
C GLU A 622 33.81 21.28 56.12
N ALA A 623 33.29 21.87 57.20
CA ALA A 623 32.69 21.14 58.31
C ALA A 623 31.50 20.25 57.86
N LEU A 624 30.69 20.72 56.89
CA LEU A 624 29.60 19.95 56.31
C LEU A 624 30.12 18.80 55.42
N HIS A 625 31.21 19.04 54.68
CA HIS A 625 31.82 18.00 53.84
C HIS A 625 32.35 16.84 54.68
N ASN A 626 33.06 17.18 55.76
CA ASN A 626 33.61 16.20 56.70
C ASN A 626 32.51 15.38 57.37
N ARG A 627 31.38 16.04 57.71
CA ARG A 627 30.22 15.36 58.29
C ARG A 627 29.55 14.40 57.31
N ILE A 628 29.30 14.83 56.07
CA ILE A 628 28.74 13.96 55.01
C ILE A 628 29.68 12.77 54.74
N LYS A 629 31.00 12.99 54.64
CA LYS A 629 31.97 11.89 54.48
C LYS A 629 32.00 10.94 55.68
N SER A 630 31.83 11.43 56.90
CA SER A 630 31.79 10.59 58.10
C SER A 630 30.53 9.72 58.18
N GLU A 631 29.39 10.21 57.68
CA GLU A 631 28.11 9.47 57.63
C GLU A 631 28.04 8.49 56.45
N LEU A 632 28.89 8.65 55.42
CA LEU A 632 29.01 7.71 54.29
C LEU A 632 29.98 6.55 54.57
N ASN A 633 30.96 6.77 55.47
CA ASN A 633 32.00 5.78 55.83
C ASN A 633 31.72 5.04 57.15
N GLY A 634 30.62 5.36 57.83
CA GLY A 634 30.13 4.65 59.02
C GLY A 634 28.94 3.78 58.67
#